data_AF-A0A920HRU4-F1
#
_entry.id   AF-A0A920HRU4-F1
#
_cell.length_a   1.000
_cell.length_b   1.000
_cell.length_c   1.000
_cell.angle_alpha   90.00
_cell.angle_beta   90.00
_cell.angle_gamma   90.00
#
_symmetry.space_group_name_H-M   'P 1'
#
loop_
_entity.id
_entity.type
_entity.pdbx_description
1 polymer ?
#
loop_
_entity_poly.entity_id
_entity_poly.type
_entity_poly.pdbx_seq_one_letter_code
_entity_poly.pdbx_strand_id
1 'polypeptide(L)'
;MIPYQNEFTLIGTTDKEVDSYLNPTITPEEQSYLLNAVNCFLKIKFQSLTLFGLMLALDLLLEDFNQSASKVTRDYEFDLDVNGAPILSVFGGKLTTYRKLAEHALRNYPLQFQSKMQLGQIKNSYLSRNFYIRRI
;
A
#
# COMPACT_ATOMS: atom_id res chain seq x y z
N MET A 1 4.09 -0.28 -16.12
CA MET A 1 4.69 -1.55 -16.54
C MET A 1 6.02 -1.72 -15.83
N ILE A 2 6.21 -2.79 -15.08
CA ILE A 2 7.43 -3.02 -14.26
C ILE A 2 7.96 -4.44 -14.55
N PRO A 3 9.24 -4.62 -14.93
CA PRO A 3 9.83 -5.96 -15.09
C PRO A 3 9.79 -6.74 -13.77
N TYR A 4 9.43 -8.02 -13.83
CA TYR A 4 9.22 -8.86 -12.65
C TYR A 4 9.76 -10.28 -12.87
N GLN A 5 10.57 -10.75 -11.91
CA GLN A 5 11.18 -12.08 -11.92
C GLN A 5 11.89 -12.46 -13.24
N ASN A 6 12.40 -11.47 -13.98
CA ASN A 6 13.06 -11.60 -15.30
C ASN A 6 12.22 -12.21 -16.44
N GLU A 7 11.05 -12.75 -16.15
CA GLU A 7 10.20 -13.46 -17.13
C GLU A 7 8.85 -12.77 -17.36
N PHE A 8 8.43 -11.91 -16.43
CA PHE A 8 7.12 -11.29 -16.45
C PHE A 8 7.20 -9.75 -16.43
N THR A 9 6.09 -9.12 -16.78
CA THR A 9 5.91 -7.68 -16.60
C THR A 9 4.65 -7.46 -15.78
N LEU A 10 4.80 -6.79 -14.63
CA LEU A 10 3.67 -6.35 -13.83
C LEU A 10 3.00 -5.15 -14.52
N ILE A 11 1.69 -5.28 -14.69
CA ILE A 11 0.81 -4.28 -15.27
C ILE A 11 -0.27 -3.98 -14.23
N GLY A 12 -0.46 -2.72 -13.92
CA GLY A 12 -1.38 -2.27 -12.91
C GLY A 12 -1.19 -0.77 -12.62
N THR A 13 -1.90 -0.22 -11.64
CA THR A 13 -3.08 -0.82 -10.95
C THR A 13 -4.37 -0.17 -11.44
N THR A 14 -5.50 -0.67 -10.97
CA THR A 14 -6.83 -0.09 -11.11
C THR A 14 -7.29 0.49 -9.79
N ASP A 15 -8.10 1.55 -9.83
CA ASP A 15 -8.76 2.14 -8.67
C ASP A 15 -10.26 1.90 -8.83
N LYS A 16 -10.77 0.78 -8.29
CA LYS A 16 -12.20 0.41 -8.33
C LYS A 16 -12.69 0.20 -6.90
N GLU A 17 -13.81 0.83 -6.57
CA GLU A 17 -14.49 0.60 -5.29
C GLU A 17 -14.97 -0.85 -5.21
N VAL A 18 -14.80 -1.45 -4.03
CA VAL A 18 -15.25 -2.82 -3.75
C VAL A 18 -16.08 -2.84 -2.48
N ASP A 19 -17.18 -3.58 -2.52
CA ASP A 19 -18.10 -3.68 -1.37
C ASP A 19 -17.58 -4.63 -0.28
N SER A 20 -16.57 -5.45 -0.59
CA SER A 20 -16.00 -6.41 0.33
C SER A 20 -14.51 -6.59 0.13
N TYR A 21 -13.80 -6.77 1.24
CA TYR A 21 -12.39 -7.13 1.25
C TYR A 21 -12.16 -8.64 1.05
N LEU A 22 -13.22 -9.45 1.06
CA LEU A 22 -13.13 -10.90 0.97
C LEU A 22 -12.99 -11.31 -0.50
N ASN A 23 -11.87 -11.96 -0.83
CA ASN A 23 -11.57 -12.52 -2.14
C ASN A 23 -11.82 -11.55 -3.30
N PRO A 24 -11.17 -10.37 -3.32
CA PRO A 24 -11.27 -9.49 -4.47
C PRO A 24 -10.81 -10.26 -5.72
N THR A 25 -11.41 -9.97 -6.87
CA THR A 25 -11.04 -10.56 -8.15
C THR A 25 -11.02 -9.47 -9.20
N ILE A 26 -10.09 -9.56 -10.14
CA ILE A 26 -10.02 -8.61 -11.26
C ILE A 26 -11.23 -8.80 -12.17
N THR A 27 -11.90 -7.71 -12.56
CA THR A 27 -13.02 -7.78 -13.48
C THR A 27 -12.56 -7.71 -14.95
N PRO A 28 -13.39 -8.18 -15.91
CA PRO A 28 -13.09 -8.01 -17.35
C PRO A 28 -12.89 -6.55 -17.77
N GLU A 29 -13.55 -5.62 -17.08
CA GLU A 29 -13.42 -4.17 -17.31
C GLU A 29 -12.03 -3.68 -16.94
N GLU A 30 -11.52 -4.11 -15.78
CA GLU A 30 -10.17 -3.79 -15.30
C GLU A 30 -9.10 -4.38 -16.22
N GLN A 31 -9.29 -5.63 -16.67
CA GLN A 31 -8.40 -6.25 -17.66
C GLN A 31 -8.36 -5.45 -18.97
N SER A 32 -9.53 -5.05 -19.48
CA SER A 32 -9.65 -4.26 -20.70
C SER A 32 -9.02 -2.88 -20.54
N TYR A 33 -9.22 -2.24 -19.39
CA TYR A 33 -8.61 -0.96 -19.04
C TYR A 33 -7.07 -1.07 -19.07
N LEU A 34 -6.50 -2.06 -18.39
CA LEU A 34 -5.06 -2.27 -18.32
C LEU A 34 -4.46 -2.61 -19.69
N LEU A 35 -5.12 -3.47 -20.46
CA LEU A 35 -4.70 -3.81 -21.83
C LEU A 35 -4.65 -2.56 -22.71
N ASN A 36 -5.71 -1.74 -22.67
CA ASN A 36 -5.79 -0.51 -23.45
C ASN A 36 -4.70 0.47 -23.03
N ALA A 37 -4.51 0.67 -21.72
CA ALA A 37 -3.47 1.55 -21.19
C ALA A 37 -2.06 1.12 -21.62
N VAL A 38 -1.75 -0.18 -21.57
CA VAL A 38 -0.46 -0.72 -22.04
C VAL A 38 -0.30 -0.56 -23.54
N ASN A 39 -1.34 -0.87 -24.30
CA ASN A 39 -1.32 -0.75 -25.75
C ASN A 39 -1.05 0.69 -26.21
N CYS A 40 -1.38 1.73 -25.44
CA CYS A 40 -1.00 3.11 -25.78
C CYS A 40 0.52 3.33 -25.90
N PHE A 41 1.33 2.57 -25.17
CA PHE A 41 2.78 2.76 -25.11
C PHE A 41 3.58 1.75 -25.96
N LEU A 42 2.94 0.69 -26.45
CA LEU A 42 3.60 -0.34 -27.24
C LEU A 42 3.48 -0.11 -28.75
N LYS A 43 4.56 -0.41 -29.48
CA LYS A 43 4.56 -0.42 -30.95
C LYS A 43 3.72 -1.58 -31.50
N ILE A 44 3.87 -2.76 -30.93
CA ILE A 44 3.10 -3.96 -31.26
C ILE A 44 1.97 -4.05 -30.23
N LYS A 45 0.72 -4.08 -30.70
CA LYS A 45 -0.46 -4.13 -29.84
C LYS A 45 -0.78 -5.58 -29.48
N PHE A 46 -1.13 -5.81 -28.22
CA PHE A 46 -1.66 -7.09 -27.75
C PHE A 46 -3.18 -7.12 -27.84
N GLN A 47 -3.74 -8.28 -28.15
CA GLN A 47 -5.21 -8.48 -28.16
C GLN A 47 -5.75 -8.90 -26.79
N SER A 48 -4.90 -9.47 -25.94
CA SER A 48 -5.22 -9.89 -24.58
C SER A 48 -3.96 -9.86 -23.71
N LEU A 49 -4.15 -9.79 -22.39
CA LEU A 49 -3.07 -9.99 -21.42
C LEU A 49 -3.16 -11.43 -20.92
N THR A 50 -2.09 -12.20 -21.06
CA THR A 50 -1.99 -13.51 -20.38
C THR A 50 -1.71 -13.27 -18.90
N LEU A 51 -2.72 -13.50 -18.06
CA LEU A 51 -2.61 -13.41 -16.61
C LEU A 51 -1.92 -14.65 -16.05
N PHE A 52 -0.64 -14.53 -15.70
CA PHE A 52 0.11 -15.59 -14.99
C PHE A 52 -0.03 -15.52 -13.47
N GLY A 53 -0.48 -14.39 -12.95
CA GLY A 53 -0.74 -14.17 -11.54
C GLY A 53 -1.45 -12.84 -11.31
N LEU A 54 -2.27 -12.78 -10.28
CA LEU A 54 -2.98 -11.57 -9.87
C LEU A 54 -2.54 -11.21 -8.46
N MET A 55 -2.09 -9.97 -8.28
CA MET A 55 -1.82 -9.40 -6.97
C MET A 55 -2.82 -8.28 -6.75
N LEU A 56 -3.67 -8.44 -5.73
CA LEU A 56 -4.66 -7.45 -5.35
C LEU A 56 -4.21 -6.77 -4.07
N ALA A 57 -4.27 -5.45 -4.10
CA ALA A 57 -4.10 -4.61 -2.94
C ALA A 57 -5.40 -3.85 -2.74
N LEU A 58 -5.92 -3.90 -1.51
CA LEU A 58 -7.06 -3.10 -1.10
C LEU A 58 -6.52 -1.94 -0.29
N ASP A 59 -6.84 -0.73 -0.72
CA ASP A 59 -6.51 0.47 0.03
C ASP A 59 -7.63 0.74 1.04
N LEU A 60 -7.30 0.74 2.33
CA LEU A 60 -8.18 1.24 3.38
C LEU A 60 -8.11 2.77 3.37
N LEU A 61 -9.03 3.37 2.63
CA LEU A 61 -9.17 4.80 2.51
C LEU A 61 -10.08 5.31 3.64
N LEU A 62 -9.66 6.37 4.33
CA LEU A 62 -10.53 7.11 5.24
C LEU A 62 -11.54 7.87 4.38
N GLU A 63 -12.84 7.69 4.63
CA GLU A 63 -13.89 8.42 3.89
C GLU A 63 -13.78 9.93 4.15
N ASP A 64 -13.14 10.65 3.22
CA ASP A 64 -13.51 12.04 2.97
C ASP A 64 -14.84 12.00 2.19
N PHE A 65 -15.95 12.33 2.87
CA PHE A 65 -17.35 12.23 2.43
C PHE A 65 -17.74 12.86 1.06
N ASN A 66 -16.82 13.22 0.17
CA ASN A 66 -17.12 13.97 -1.06
C ASN A 66 -16.21 13.72 -2.27
N GLN A 67 -15.36 12.68 -2.34
CA GLN A 67 -14.44 12.52 -3.48
C GLN A 67 -14.30 11.09 -3.99
N SER A 68 -14.23 10.93 -5.33
CA SER A 68 -13.97 9.66 -6.03
C SER A 68 -12.73 8.94 -5.47
N ALA A 69 -12.74 7.60 -5.41
CA ALA A 69 -11.65 6.77 -4.83
C ALA A 69 -10.21 7.20 -5.20
N SER A 70 -9.97 7.71 -6.42
CA SER A 70 -8.65 8.21 -6.87
C SER A 70 -8.19 9.53 -6.23
N LYS A 71 -9.07 10.25 -5.54
CA LYS A 71 -8.85 11.57 -4.94
C LYS A 71 -8.81 11.55 -3.40
N VAL A 72 -9.12 10.43 -2.76
CA VAL A 72 -9.05 10.30 -1.31
C VAL A 72 -7.58 10.37 -0.87
N THR A 73 -7.32 11.03 0.25
CA THR A 73 -5.96 11.19 0.77
C THR A 73 -5.38 9.82 1.11
N ARG A 74 -4.25 9.46 0.49
CA ARG A 74 -3.52 8.21 0.78
C ARG A 74 -2.50 8.39 1.91
N ASP A 75 -2.70 9.38 2.76
CA ASP A 75 -1.87 9.60 3.93
C ASP A 75 -2.30 8.64 5.05
N TYR A 76 -1.54 8.64 6.14
CA TYR A 76 -1.87 7.84 7.31
C TYR A 76 -2.40 8.74 8.42
N GLU A 77 -3.37 8.22 9.16
CA GLU A 77 -3.76 8.76 10.45
C GLU A 77 -3.64 7.66 11.50
N PHE A 78 -3.44 8.04 12.75
CA PHE A 78 -3.55 7.11 13.87
C PHE A 78 -4.19 7.80 15.05
N ASP A 79 -4.89 6.99 15.83
CA ASP A 79 -5.49 7.38 17.10
C ASP A 79 -4.85 6.59 18.24
N LEU A 80 -4.56 7.26 19.34
CA LEU A 80 -3.91 6.68 20.52
C LEU A 80 -4.77 6.95 21.74
N ASP A 81 -5.56 5.95 22.14
CA ASP A 81 -6.30 5.98 23.38
C ASP A 81 -5.40 5.54 24.53
N VAL A 82 -5.33 6.35 25.58
CA VAL A 82 -4.51 6.15 26.77
C VAL A 82 -5.35 6.01 28.04
N ASN A 83 -6.68 5.93 27.92
CA ASN A 83 -7.59 5.71 29.03
C ASN A 83 -7.52 4.24 29.50
N GLY A 84 -6.46 3.91 30.23
CA GLY A 84 -6.17 2.54 30.71
C GLY A 84 -5.00 1.91 29.98
N ALA A 85 -5.19 0.70 29.44
CA ALA A 85 -4.17 0.06 28.60
C ALA A 85 -4.11 0.78 27.24
N PRO A 86 -2.94 1.24 26.76
CA PRO A 86 -2.90 2.06 25.56
C PRO A 86 -3.26 1.27 24.30
N ILE A 87 -4.16 1.83 23.48
CA ILE A 87 -4.60 1.26 22.20
C ILE A 87 -4.17 2.19 21.09
N LEU A 88 -3.43 1.67 20.11
CA LEU A 88 -3.02 2.39 18.90
C LEU A 88 -3.81 1.85 17.71
N SER A 89 -4.66 2.69 17.13
CA SER A 89 -5.42 2.41 15.91
C SER A 89 -4.77 3.13 14.73
N VAL A 90 -4.47 2.43 13.64
CA VAL A 90 -3.80 3.00 12.46
C VAL A 90 -4.72 2.88 11.25
N PHE A 91 -4.91 3.98 10.54
CA PHE A 91 -5.75 4.09 9.36
C PHE A 91 -4.92 4.54 8.15
N GLY A 92 -5.08 3.84 7.02
CA GLY A 92 -4.31 4.11 5.80
C GLY A 92 -2.81 3.88 5.95
N GLY A 93 -2.03 4.70 5.25
CA GLY A 93 -0.58 4.58 5.17
C GLY A 93 -0.09 3.64 4.09
N LYS A 94 0.99 4.06 3.42
CA LYS A 94 1.61 3.31 2.33
C LYS A 94 2.74 2.45 2.85
N LEU A 95 3.03 1.36 2.15
CA LEU A 95 4.25 0.59 2.40
C LEU A 95 5.52 1.47 2.36
N THR A 96 5.55 2.52 1.53
CA THR A 96 6.69 3.44 1.48
C THR A 96 6.80 4.37 2.69
N THR A 97 5.71 4.61 3.42
CA THR A 97 5.68 5.51 4.59
C THR A 97 5.68 4.75 5.92
N TYR A 98 5.64 3.41 5.90
CA TYR A 98 5.56 2.55 7.10
C TYR A 98 6.57 2.94 8.20
N ARG A 99 7.83 3.18 7.82
CA ARG A 99 8.90 3.52 8.77
C ARG A 99 8.64 4.87 9.44
N LYS A 100 8.16 5.86 8.69
CA LYS A 100 7.85 7.19 9.20
C LYS A 100 6.61 7.17 10.09
N LEU A 101 5.59 6.42 9.70
CA LEU A 101 4.40 6.17 10.50
C LEU A 101 4.78 5.55 11.85
N ALA A 102 5.58 4.47 11.84
CA ALA A 102 6.03 3.82 13.06
C ALA A 102 6.84 4.76 13.97
N GLU A 103 7.77 5.55 13.41
CA GLU A 103 8.50 6.57 14.16
C GLU A 103 7.56 7.62 14.78
N HIS A 104 6.52 8.03 14.05
CA HIS A 104 5.56 9.03 14.51
C HIS A 104 4.68 8.47 15.63
N ALA A 105 4.15 7.25 15.48
CA ALA A 105 3.34 6.60 16.50
C ALA A 105 4.12 6.39 17.81
N LEU A 106 5.37 5.92 17.72
CA LEU A 106 6.20 5.67 18.91
C LEU A 106 6.52 6.95 19.71
N ARG A 107 6.64 8.11 19.05
CA ARG A 107 6.88 9.39 19.73
C ARG A 107 5.69 9.86 20.55
N ASN A 108 4.47 9.55 20.09
CA ASN A 108 3.23 9.92 20.77
C ASN A 108 2.83 8.90 21.84
N TYR A 109 3.46 7.72 21.85
CA TYR A 109 3.18 6.66 22.83
C TYR A 109 3.54 7.10 24.27
N PRO A 110 2.84 6.67 25.33
CA PRO A 110 3.07 7.20 26.67
C PRO A 110 4.49 6.93 27.19
N LEU A 111 5.11 7.94 27.82
CA LEU A 111 6.51 7.93 28.27
C LEU A 111 6.90 6.72 29.13
N GLN A 112 5.97 6.23 29.96
CA GLN A 112 6.16 5.05 30.81
C GLN A 112 6.45 3.76 30.01
N PHE A 113 6.08 3.72 28.72
CA PHE A 113 6.38 2.63 27.81
C PHE A 113 7.54 2.96 26.85
N GLN A 114 7.87 4.24 26.65
CA GLN A 114 8.93 4.67 25.75
C GLN A 114 10.33 4.22 26.20
N SER A 115 10.59 4.06 27.50
CA SER A 115 11.91 3.61 28.00
C SER A 115 12.32 2.22 27.49
N LYS A 116 11.34 1.39 27.11
CA LYS A 116 11.56 0.08 26.47
C LYS A 116 11.70 0.17 24.95
N MET A 117 11.34 1.30 24.35
CA MET A 117 11.31 1.52 22.92
C MET A 117 12.51 2.38 22.52
N GLN A 118 13.47 1.79 21.79
CA GLN A 118 14.67 2.50 21.32
C GLN A 118 14.32 3.51 20.20
N LEU A 119 13.68 4.61 20.59
CA LEU A 119 13.31 5.73 19.72
C LEU A 119 14.55 6.28 19.00
N GLY A 120 14.48 6.37 17.67
CA GLY A 120 15.53 6.98 16.84
C GLY A 120 16.53 6.02 16.20
N GLN A 121 16.48 4.71 16.49
CA GLN A 121 17.40 3.75 15.87
C GLN A 121 16.93 3.25 14.50
N ILE A 122 15.64 3.34 14.17
CA ILE A 122 15.05 2.71 12.97
C ILE A 122 15.62 3.27 11.67
N LYS A 123 15.89 4.59 11.60
CA LYS A 123 16.43 5.23 10.39
C LYS A 123 17.82 4.70 10.02
N ASN A 124 18.64 4.35 11.01
CA ASN A 124 20.03 3.92 10.84
C ASN A 124 20.22 2.42 11.10
N SER A 125 19.13 1.69 11.36
CA SER A 125 19.15 0.25 11.55
C SER A 125 18.94 -0.46 10.23
N TYR A 126 19.64 -1.59 10.05
CA TYR A 126 19.38 -2.50 8.96
C TYR A 126 18.31 -3.51 9.39
N LEU A 127 17.34 -3.76 8.51
CA LEU A 127 16.51 -4.94 8.65
C LEU A 127 17.42 -6.17 8.64
N SER A 128 17.06 -7.21 9.39
CA SER A 128 17.77 -8.49 9.33
C SER A 128 17.85 -8.94 7.86
N ARG A 129 18.98 -9.57 7.48
CA ARG A 129 19.53 -9.73 6.10
C ARG A 129 18.62 -10.34 5.01
N ASN A 130 17.32 -10.51 5.24
CA ASN A 130 16.35 -11.09 4.32
C ASN A 130 15.31 -10.10 3.77
N PHE A 131 15.48 -8.78 3.95
CA PHE A 131 14.57 -7.77 3.38
C PHE A 131 15.28 -6.92 2.32
N TYR A 132 14.95 -7.15 1.05
CA TYR A 132 15.38 -6.31 -0.07
C TYR A 132 14.26 -5.32 -0.41
N ILE A 133 14.41 -4.05 -0.03
CA ILE A 133 13.62 -2.97 -0.61
C ILE A 133 14.46 -2.40 -1.76
N ARG A 134 14.20 -2.86 -2.99
CA ARG A 134 14.75 -2.21 -4.19
C ARG A 134 14.04 -0.87 -4.36
N ARG A 135 14.84 0.20 -4.46
CA ARG A 135 14.36 1.48 -4.98
C ARG A 135 14.07 1.28 -6.47
N ILE A 136 12.82 1.52 -6.87
CA ILE A 136 12.43 1.61 -8.28
C ILE A 136 12.84 2.99 -8.79
#